data_AF-A0A9D1UD96-F1
#
_entry.id   AF-A0A9D1UD96-F1
#
_cell.length_a   1.000
_cell.length_b   1.000
_cell.length_c   1.000
_cell.angle_alpha   90.00
_cell.angle_beta   90.00
_cell.angle_gamma   90.00
#
_symmetry.space_group_name_H-M   'P 1'
#
loop_
_entity.id
_entity.type
_entity.pdbx_description
1 polymer ?
#
loop_
_entity_poly.entity_id
_entity_poly.type
_entity_poly.pdbx_seq_one_letter_code
_entity_poly.pdbx_strand_id
1 'polypeptide(L)'
;MKVKKLMAMMTACVLAAGMLAGCGSDTQSSQEDSQEQTAQEEPQDEAEDTSDTAAGSGNVLVVYYSATGNTEGVANTIADAAGGDLFELEPADPYTDEDLDWTNDDSRVTQEYENEDQRDVELVSTTVDNWDSYDTVFIGYPIWWGIAAWPVDSFVENNDFTGKTV
;
A
#
# COMPACT_ATOMS: atom_id res chain seq x y z
N MET A 1 47.84 4.74 24.56
CA MET A 1 48.39 3.40 24.89
C MET A 1 47.74 2.35 23.99
N LYS A 2 48.58 1.65 23.23
CA LYS A 2 48.43 0.28 22.68
C LYS A 2 47.16 -0.06 21.86
N VAL A 3 47.35 0.18 20.56
CA VAL A 3 46.67 -0.36 19.37
C VAL A 3 46.34 -1.86 19.51
N LYS A 4 45.08 -2.24 19.26
CA LYS A 4 44.65 -3.65 19.16
C LYS A 4 44.68 -4.07 17.69
N LYS A 5 45.33 -5.20 17.43
CA LYS A 5 45.64 -5.78 16.13
C LYS A 5 44.37 -6.27 15.42
N LEU A 6 44.13 -5.79 14.20
CA LEU A 6 43.28 -6.44 13.20
C LEU A 6 44.22 -7.02 12.14
N MET A 7 44.30 -8.35 12.06
CA MET A 7 45.01 -9.06 11.01
C MET A 7 44.00 -9.94 10.28
N ALA A 8 43.94 -9.70 8.97
CA ALA A 8 43.07 -10.31 7.99
C ALA A 8 43.22 -11.83 7.89
N MET A 9 42.12 -12.53 7.55
CA MET A 9 42.19 -13.80 6.83
C MET A 9 41.04 -13.89 5.83
N MET A 10 41.34 -13.38 4.63
CA MET A 10 40.61 -13.59 3.39
C MET A 10 40.75 -15.06 3.01
N THR A 11 39.65 -15.81 2.90
CA THR A 11 39.65 -17.12 2.22
C THR A 11 38.47 -17.17 1.27
N ALA A 12 38.79 -16.96 0.00
CA ALA A 12 37.91 -17.20 -1.14
C ALA A 12 38.04 -18.67 -1.57
N CYS A 13 36.92 -19.36 -1.75
CA CYS A 13 36.76 -20.57 -2.57
C CYS A 13 35.32 -20.54 -3.12
N VAL A 14 35.11 -20.23 -4.41
CA VAL A 14 35.24 -21.09 -5.61
C VAL A 14 33.85 -21.59 -6.09
N LEU A 15 33.46 -21.08 -7.26
CA LEU A 15 32.73 -21.68 -8.39
C LEU A 15 31.36 -22.36 -8.18
N ALA A 16 30.34 -21.87 -8.90
CA ALA A 16 29.65 -22.67 -9.93
C ALA A 16 28.80 -21.79 -10.87
N ALA A 17 28.92 -22.07 -12.16
CA ALA A 17 28.25 -21.41 -13.28
C ALA A 17 26.80 -21.88 -13.45
N GLY A 18 25.97 -21.03 -14.05
CA GLY A 18 24.64 -21.36 -14.53
C GLY A 18 24.12 -20.31 -15.50
N MET A 19 24.63 -20.33 -16.73
CA MET A 19 24.03 -19.63 -17.86
C MET A 19 22.95 -20.54 -18.47
N LEU A 20 21.72 -20.06 -18.59
CA LEU A 20 20.81 -20.50 -19.65
C LEU A 20 20.20 -19.27 -20.31
N ALA A 21 20.49 -19.17 -21.60
CA ALA A 21 19.95 -18.21 -22.52
C ALA A 21 18.45 -18.47 -22.76
N GLY A 22 17.70 -17.38 -22.91
CA GLY A 22 16.36 -17.38 -23.48
C GLY A 22 16.18 -16.09 -24.27
N CYS A 23 16.60 -16.10 -25.54
CA CYS A 23 16.28 -15.07 -26.52
C CYS A 23 15.30 -15.70 -27.51
N GLY A 24 14.07 -15.21 -27.53
CA GLY A 24 13.09 -15.46 -28.58
C GLY A 24 12.78 -14.13 -29.25
N SER A 25 13.34 -13.95 -30.44
CA SER A 25 13.07 -12.84 -31.36
C SER A 25 11.80 -13.15 -32.16
N ASP A 26 11.02 -12.13 -32.51
CA ASP A 26 10.41 -11.97 -33.84
C ASP A 26 9.82 -10.54 -33.92
N THR A 27 10.44 -9.64 -34.70
CA THR A 27 10.03 -9.29 -36.09
C THR A 27 8.91 -8.25 -36.07
N GLN A 28 9.23 -6.94 -36.12
CA GLN A 28 9.50 -6.10 -37.29
C GLN A 28 8.25 -5.76 -38.15
N SER A 29 8.08 -4.45 -38.36
CA SER A 29 7.34 -3.79 -39.46
C SER A 29 5.81 -3.91 -39.43
N SER A 30 5.02 -2.91 -39.81
CA SER A 30 5.27 -1.60 -40.40
C SER A 30 3.94 -0.82 -40.35
N GLN A 31 4.07 0.49 -40.13
CA GLN A 31 3.48 1.60 -40.88
C GLN A 31 2.02 1.58 -41.38
N GLU A 32 1.39 2.73 -41.10
CA GLU A 32 0.55 3.56 -42.00
C GLU A 32 -0.67 2.89 -42.65
N ASP A 33 -1.87 3.44 -42.44
CA ASP A 33 -2.33 4.58 -43.24
C ASP A 33 -3.62 5.15 -42.66
N SER A 34 -3.75 6.46 -42.85
CA SER A 34 -4.88 7.30 -42.50
C SER A 34 -5.93 7.21 -43.60
N GLN A 35 -7.22 7.06 -43.29
CA GLN A 35 -8.27 7.70 -44.10
C GLN A 35 -9.44 8.16 -43.22
N GLU A 36 -9.61 9.47 -43.30
CA GLU A 36 -10.68 10.35 -42.84
C GLU A 36 -12.01 10.04 -43.54
N GLN A 37 -13.15 10.15 -42.84
CA GLN A 37 -14.38 10.69 -43.43
C GLN A 37 -15.46 11.06 -42.37
N THR A 38 -15.79 12.35 -42.39
CA THR A 38 -17.14 12.93 -42.42
C THR A 38 -18.01 12.93 -41.16
N ALA A 39 -18.26 14.15 -40.69
CA ALA A 39 -19.27 14.57 -39.73
C ALA A 39 -20.71 14.30 -40.20
N GLN A 40 -21.64 14.06 -39.25
CA GLN A 40 -22.82 14.90 -39.01
C GLN A 40 -23.76 14.32 -37.93
N GLU A 41 -23.99 15.15 -36.89
CA GLU A 41 -25.16 15.39 -36.01
C GLU A 41 -26.04 14.28 -35.41
N GLU A 42 -26.40 14.54 -34.15
CA GLU A 42 -27.24 13.79 -33.19
C GLU A 42 -28.71 13.63 -33.60
N PRO A 43 -29.47 12.78 -32.88
CA PRO A 43 -30.24 13.32 -31.76
C PRO A 43 -30.20 12.48 -30.47
N GLN A 44 -30.35 13.21 -29.35
CA GLN A 44 -30.59 12.77 -27.98
C GLN A 44 -31.67 11.68 -27.88
N ASP A 45 -31.32 10.59 -27.19
CA ASP A 45 -32.27 9.63 -26.64
C ASP A 45 -32.00 9.52 -25.13
N GLU A 46 -33.03 9.77 -24.34
CA GLU A 46 -33.02 9.77 -22.88
C GLU A 46 -32.87 8.32 -22.41
N ALA A 47 -31.64 7.90 -22.13
CA ALA A 47 -31.38 6.69 -21.36
C ALA A 47 -31.62 7.01 -19.88
N GLU A 48 -32.81 6.67 -19.38
CA GLU A 48 -32.98 6.41 -17.96
C GLU A 48 -32.05 5.24 -17.59
N ASP A 49 -30.91 5.59 -16.99
CA ASP A 49 -30.01 4.66 -16.33
C ASP A 49 -30.72 4.11 -15.10
N THR A 50 -31.52 3.09 -15.36
CA THR A 50 -31.90 2.11 -14.36
C THR A 50 -30.62 1.37 -13.99
N SER A 51 -29.89 1.94 -13.04
CA SER A 51 -28.78 1.27 -12.36
C SER A 51 -29.34 0.03 -11.67
N ASP A 52 -29.30 -1.05 -12.43
CA ASP A 52 -29.66 -2.38 -12.00
C ASP A 52 -28.78 -2.71 -10.79
N THR A 53 -29.46 -2.86 -9.66
CA THR A 53 -28.89 -3.27 -8.39
C THR A 53 -28.30 -4.66 -8.58
N ALA A 54 -26.98 -4.71 -8.77
CA ALA A 54 -26.19 -5.92 -8.58
C ALA A 54 -26.12 -6.22 -7.08
N ALA A 55 -27.19 -6.82 -6.54
CA ALA A 55 -27.13 -7.48 -5.24
C ALA A 55 -26.16 -8.67 -5.34
N GLY A 56 -24.92 -8.50 -4.86
CA GLY A 56 -24.00 -9.63 -4.69
C GLY A 56 -22.50 -9.35 -4.48
N SER A 57 -21.98 -8.15 -4.72
CA SER A 57 -20.60 -7.81 -4.36
C SER A 57 -20.61 -6.53 -3.53
N GLY A 58 -20.53 -6.67 -2.22
CA GLY A 58 -20.45 -5.50 -1.34
C GLY A 58 -19.23 -4.65 -1.68
N ASN A 59 -19.33 -3.34 -1.46
CA ASN A 59 -18.22 -2.44 -1.79
C ASN A 59 -17.06 -2.69 -0.83
N VAL A 60 -15.86 -2.86 -1.38
CA VAL A 60 -14.64 -3.18 -0.62
C VAL A 60 -13.81 -1.91 -0.45
N LEU A 61 -13.39 -1.65 0.78
CA LEU A 61 -12.38 -0.66 1.10
C LEU A 61 -11.11 -1.36 1.59
N VAL A 62 -9.95 -0.92 1.13
CA VAL A 62 -8.64 -1.35 1.61
C VAL A 62 -7.96 -0.16 2.26
N VAL A 63 -8.04 -0.12 3.59
CA VAL A 63 -7.35 0.86 4.43
C VAL A 63 -5.95 0.34 4.73
N TYR A 64 -4.93 1.17 4.64
CA TYR A 64 -3.58 0.72 5.01
C TYR A 64 -2.68 1.84 5.55
N TYR A 65 -1.75 1.46 6.42
CA TYR A 65 -0.58 2.28 6.75
C TYR A 65 0.69 1.61 6.18
N SER A 66 1.60 2.40 5.60
CA SER A 66 2.85 1.90 5.03
C SER A 66 4.00 2.87 5.24
N ALA A 67 4.88 2.59 6.20
CA ALA A 67 6.06 3.43 6.45
C ALA A 67 7.12 3.35 5.32
N THR A 68 7.24 2.17 4.68
CA THR A 68 8.34 1.86 3.74
C THR A 68 7.87 1.22 2.42
N GLY A 69 6.57 1.34 2.10
CA GLY A 69 5.99 0.85 0.84
C GLY A 69 5.63 -0.66 0.80
N ASN A 70 6.08 -1.47 1.76
CA ASN A 70 5.80 -2.91 1.74
C ASN A 70 4.30 -3.22 1.89
N THR A 71 3.64 -2.59 2.87
CA THR A 71 2.19 -2.79 3.11
C THR A 71 1.38 -2.19 1.97
N GLU A 72 1.78 -1.02 1.46
CA GLU A 72 1.17 -0.38 0.30
C GLU A 72 1.13 -1.33 -0.91
N GLY A 73 2.22 -2.02 -1.23
CA GLY A 73 2.24 -2.97 -2.34
C GLY A 73 1.23 -4.12 -2.18
N VAL A 74 1.04 -4.60 -0.95
CA VAL A 74 0.03 -5.62 -0.64
C VAL A 74 -1.39 -5.04 -0.71
N ALA A 75 -1.59 -3.84 -0.17
CA ALA A 75 -2.88 -3.14 -0.21
C ALA A 75 -3.35 -2.92 -1.66
N ASN A 76 -2.47 -2.44 -2.54
CA ASN A 76 -2.74 -2.31 -3.97
C ASN A 76 -3.12 -3.66 -4.59
N THR A 77 -2.38 -4.73 -4.28
CA THR A 77 -2.69 -6.08 -4.78
C THR A 77 -4.09 -6.56 -4.34
N ILE A 78 -4.48 -6.28 -3.10
CA ILE A 78 -5.81 -6.64 -2.58
C ILE A 78 -6.90 -5.80 -3.25
N ALA A 79 -6.70 -4.49 -3.36
CA ALA A 79 -7.64 -3.59 -4.01
C ALA A 79 -7.89 -3.99 -5.47
N ASP A 80 -6.82 -4.26 -6.22
CA ASP A 80 -6.89 -4.75 -7.60
C ASP A 80 -7.66 -6.07 -7.72
N ALA A 81 -7.41 -7.01 -6.80
CA ALA A 81 -8.04 -8.33 -6.81
C ALA A 81 -9.51 -8.30 -6.39
N ALA A 82 -9.87 -7.40 -5.46
CA ALA A 82 -11.20 -7.28 -4.89
C ALA A 82 -12.08 -6.24 -5.64
N GLY A 83 -11.49 -5.44 -6.52
CA GLY A 83 -12.17 -4.27 -7.11
C GLY A 83 -12.53 -3.23 -6.05
N GLY A 84 -11.64 -3.05 -5.06
CA GLY A 84 -11.88 -2.17 -3.91
C GLY A 84 -11.18 -0.82 -4.01
N ASP A 85 -11.68 0.15 -3.25
CA ASP A 85 -11.06 1.45 -3.10
C ASP A 85 -9.89 1.41 -2.11
N LEU A 86 -8.91 2.30 -2.27
CA LEU A 86 -7.77 2.43 -1.37
C LEU A 86 -7.91 3.66 -0.47
N PHE A 87 -7.52 3.53 0.79
CA PHE A 87 -7.38 4.64 1.72
C PHE A 87 -6.08 4.50 2.52
N GLU A 88 -5.13 5.40 2.27
CA GLU A 88 -3.86 5.43 2.99
C GLU A 88 -3.99 6.23 4.28
N LEU A 89 -3.49 5.66 5.38
CA LEU A 89 -3.33 6.34 6.65
C LEU A 89 -2.00 7.09 6.64
N GLU A 90 -2.05 8.40 6.44
CA GLU A 90 -0.87 9.25 6.46
C GLU A 90 -0.71 9.92 7.83
N PRO A 91 0.36 9.64 8.60
CA PRO A 91 0.69 10.43 9.78
C PRO A 91 0.91 11.90 9.41
N ALA A 92 0.36 12.81 10.21
CA ALA A 92 0.57 14.25 10.06
C ALA A 92 2.06 14.63 10.19
N ASP A 93 2.80 13.86 11.00
CA ASP A 93 4.26 13.86 11.04
C ASP A 93 4.79 12.49 10.55
N PRO A 94 5.16 12.35 9.25
CA PRO A 94 5.60 11.09 8.67
C PRO A 94 6.87 10.54 9.35
N TYR A 95 6.93 9.22 9.50
CA TYR A 95 8.10 8.54 10.06
C TYR A 95 9.27 8.57 9.08
N THR A 96 10.42 9.04 9.55
CA THR A 96 11.69 8.99 8.82
C THR A 96 12.39 7.63 8.98
N ASP A 97 13.44 7.38 8.18
CA ASP A 97 14.27 6.18 8.36
C ASP A 97 14.93 6.16 9.76
N GLU A 98 15.33 7.32 10.28
CA GLU A 98 15.88 7.45 11.63
C GLU A 98 14.84 7.18 12.73
N ASP A 99 13.60 7.60 12.52
CA ASP A 99 12.50 7.34 13.44
C ASP A 99 12.17 5.86 13.54
N LEU A 100 12.33 5.12 12.44
CA LEU A 100 12.00 3.69 12.32
C LEU A 100 13.13 2.76 12.76
N ASP A 101 14.30 3.31 13.15
CA ASP A 101 15.42 2.51 13.64
C ASP A 101 15.12 1.95 15.05
N TRP A 102 14.45 0.80 15.09
CA TRP A 102 14.13 0.06 16.31
C TRP A 102 15.36 -0.44 17.09
N THR A 103 16.57 -0.34 16.52
CA THR A 103 17.83 -0.69 17.22
C THR A 103 18.46 0.50 17.94
N ASN A 104 17.92 1.70 17.72
CA ASN A 104 18.31 2.93 18.38
C ASN A 104 17.31 3.24 19.50
N ASP A 105 17.79 3.29 20.74
CA ASP A 105 16.96 3.62 21.92
C ASP A 105 16.40 5.05 21.86
N ASP A 106 17.05 5.95 21.11
CA ASP A 106 16.63 7.35 20.95
C ASP A 106 15.71 7.57 19.73
N SER A 107 15.38 6.54 18.94
CA SER A 107 14.47 6.70 17.79
C SER A 107 13.03 6.88 18.23
N ARG A 108 12.22 7.57 17.41
CA ARG A 108 10.80 7.79 17.69
C ARG A 108 10.04 6.48 17.92
N VAL A 109 10.23 5.47 17.05
CA VAL A 109 9.52 4.18 17.19
C VAL A 109 9.89 3.43 18.46
N THR A 110 11.12 3.58 18.96
CA THR A 110 11.53 2.99 20.24
C THR A 110 10.94 3.78 21.42
N GLN A 111 10.95 5.11 21.36
CA GLN A 111 10.36 5.96 22.41
C GLN A 111 8.84 5.75 22.55
N GLU A 112 8.12 5.64 21.43
CA GLU A 112 6.69 5.31 21.40
C GLU A 112 6.41 3.87 21.90
N TYR A 113 7.34 2.94 21.68
CA TYR A 113 7.24 1.60 22.26
C TYR A 113 7.37 1.64 23.79
N GLU A 114 8.35 2.36 24.31
CA GLU A 114 8.60 2.45 25.74
C GLU A 114 7.54 3.27 26.50
N ASN A 115 6.87 4.21 25.82
CA ASN A 115 5.91 5.15 26.42
C ASN A 115 4.55 5.10 25.70
N GLU A 116 3.57 4.43 26.30
CA GLU A 116 2.25 4.25 25.66
C GLU A 116 1.53 5.56 25.37
N ASP A 117 1.73 6.59 26.21
CA ASP A 117 1.14 7.93 26.03
C ASP A 117 1.66 8.66 24.78
N GLN A 118 2.72 8.15 24.14
CA GLN A 118 3.27 8.71 22.89
C GLN A 118 2.77 8.00 21.64
N ARG A 119 1.97 6.93 21.78
CA ARG A 119 1.46 6.13 20.65
C ARG A 119 0.26 6.77 19.94
N ASP A 120 -0.26 7.89 20.43
CA ASP A 120 -1.30 8.64 19.75
C ASP A 120 -0.72 9.37 18.54
N VAL A 121 -0.85 8.75 17.36
CA VAL A 121 -0.33 9.29 16.10
C VAL A 121 -1.42 10.08 15.39
N GLU A 122 -1.24 11.40 15.32
CA GLU A 122 -2.12 12.26 14.53
C GLU A 122 -2.05 11.89 13.04
N LEU A 123 -3.21 11.68 12.42
CA LEU A 123 -3.35 11.39 10.99
C LEU A 123 -3.84 12.62 10.23
N VAL A 124 -3.44 12.75 8.96
CA VAL A 124 -3.93 13.79 8.04
C VAL A 124 -5.46 13.71 7.89
N SER A 125 -6.01 12.50 7.82
CA SER A 125 -7.45 12.24 7.84
C SER A 125 -7.75 10.84 8.35
N THR A 126 -8.87 10.71 9.05
CA THR A 126 -9.52 9.42 9.35
C THR A 126 -10.89 9.28 8.68
N THR A 127 -11.31 10.31 7.93
CA THR A 127 -12.62 10.36 7.28
C THR A 127 -12.54 9.72 5.90
N VAL A 128 -13.38 8.71 5.68
CA VAL A 128 -13.57 8.08 4.37
C VAL A 128 -14.90 8.55 3.79
N ASP A 129 -14.86 9.08 2.58
CA ASP A 129 -16.07 9.49 1.87
C ASP A 129 -16.97 8.27 1.60
N ASN A 130 -18.27 8.44 1.82
CA ASN A 130 -19.27 7.40 1.67
C ASN A 130 -19.01 6.14 2.54
N TRP A 131 -18.42 6.28 3.74
CA TRP A 131 -18.14 5.17 4.66
C TRP A 131 -19.23 4.09 4.75
N ASP A 132 -20.50 4.49 4.82
CA ASP A 132 -21.65 3.59 4.95
C ASP A 132 -21.87 2.68 3.73
N SER A 133 -21.32 3.01 2.56
CA SER A 133 -21.47 2.19 1.35
C SER A 133 -20.60 0.94 1.36
N TYR A 134 -19.55 0.88 2.19
CA TYR A 134 -18.63 -0.25 2.24
C TYR A 134 -19.14 -1.36 3.15
N ASP A 135 -19.12 -2.59 2.65
CA ASP A 135 -19.54 -3.79 3.39
C ASP A 135 -18.35 -4.57 3.95
N THR A 136 -17.19 -4.46 3.29
CA THR A 136 -15.94 -5.13 3.68
C THR A 136 -14.81 -4.11 3.75
N VAL A 137 -14.06 -4.12 4.84
CA VAL A 137 -12.91 -3.23 5.07
C VAL A 137 -11.69 -4.08 5.39
N PHE A 138 -10.73 -4.12 4.49
CA PHE A 138 -9.40 -4.63 4.82
C PHE A 138 -8.60 -3.55 5.54
N ILE A 139 -7.85 -3.93 6.58
CA ILE A 139 -6.94 -3.03 7.30
C ILE A 139 -5.53 -3.63 7.25
N GLY A 140 -4.64 -2.99 6.48
CA GLY A 140 -3.25 -3.40 6.31
C GLY A 140 -2.28 -2.55 7.13
N TYR A 141 -1.29 -3.18 7.75
CA TYR A 141 -0.25 -2.47 8.52
C TYR A 141 1.04 -3.28 8.64
N PRO A 142 2.20 -2.62 8.82
CA PRO A 142 3.39 -3.29 9.28
C PRO A 142 3.22 -3.75 10.74
N ILE A 143 3.92 -4.82 11.10
CA ILE A 143 3.97 -5.28 12.49
C ILE A 143 5.05 -4.50 13.23
N TRP A 144 4.65 -3.73 14.23
CA TRP A 144 5.56 -3.06 15.16
C TRP A 144 5.43 -3.71 16.52
N TRP A 145 6.54 -4.24 17.04
CA TRP A 145 6.60 -4.87 18.37
C TRP A 145 5.55 -5.97 18.62
N GLY A 146 5.14 -6.69 17.57
CA GLY A 146 4.19 -7.80 17.65
C GLY A 146 2.72 -7.40 17.56
N ILE A 147 2.42 -6.12 17.37
CA ILE A 147 1.06 -5.58 17.20
C ILE A 147 0.96 -4.75 15.91
N ALA A 148 -0.24 -4.25 15.61
CA ALA A 148 -0.43 -3.27 14.54
C ALA A 148 0.38 -2.00 14.82
N ALA A 149 0.88 -1.37 13.77
CA ALA A 149 1.52 -0.06 13.90
C ALA A 149 0.51 0.99 14.39
N TRP A 150 0.94 1.82 15.32
CA TRP A 150 0.08 2.78 16.03
C TRP A 150 -0.71 3.77 15.16
N PRO A 151 -0.27 4.18 13.95
CA PRO A 151 -1.11 4.99 13.05
C PRO A 151 -2.47 4.37 12.72
N VAL A 152 -2.65 3.06 12.90
CA VAL A 152 -3.93 2.37 12.67
C VAL A 152 -4.94 2.65 13.77
N ASP A 153 -4.49 2.88 15.01
CA ASP A 153 -5.36 2.96 16.19
C ASP A 153 -6.35 4.11 16.05
N SER A 154 -5.87 5.31 15.70
CA SER A 154 -6.71 6.50 15.50
C SER A 154 -7.73 6.31 14.38
N PHE A 155 -7.42 5.55 13.32
CA PHE A 155 -8.42 5.25 12.29
C PHE A 155 -9.53 4.34 12.83
N VAL A 156 -9.15 3.28 13.55
CA VAL A 156 -10.10 2.30 14.09
C VAL A 156 -11.00 2.93 15.15
N GLU A 157 -10.46 3.78 16.02
CA GLU A 157 -11.22 4.45 17.07
C GLU A 157 -12.23 5.47 16.52
N ASN A 158 -11.91 6.10 15.38
CA ASN A 158 -12.73 7.16 14.80
C ASN A 158 -13.80 6.67 13.81
N ASN A 159 -13.90 5.37 13.54
CA ASN A 159 -14.82 4.81 12.55
C ASN A 159 -15.72 3.71 13.16
N ASP A 160 -17.01 3.73 12.83
CA ASP A 160 -17.96 2.70 13.26
C ASP A 160 -17.99 1.54 12.25
N PHE A 161 -17.50 0.37 12.68
CA PHE A 161 -17.47 -0.85 11.88
C PHE A 161 -18.73 -1.72 12.04
N THR A 162 -19.76 -1.26 12.77
CA THR A 162 -20.98 -2.03 13.00
C THR A 162 -21.62 -2.46 11.67
N GLY A 163 -21.76 -3.78 11.49
CA GLY A 163 -22.35 -4.37 10.28
C GLY A 163 -21.37 -4.55 9.11
N LYS A 164 -20.11 -4.14 9.24
CA LYS A 164 -19.05 -4.36 8.25
C LYS A 164 -18.27 -5.65 8.55
N THR A 165 -17.76 -6.30 7.52
CA THR A 165 -16.74 -7.34 7.64
C THR A 165 -15.37 -6.69 7.70
N VAL A 166 -14.55 -7.06 8.67
CA VAL A 166 -13.17 -6.57 8.86
C VAL A 166 -12.23 -7.75 9.01
#